data_AF-A0A3N7F6C8-F1
#
_entry.id   AF-A0A3N7F6C8-F1
#
_cell.length_a   1.000
_cell.length_b   1.000
_cell.length_c   1.000
_cell.angle_alpha   90.00
_cell.angle_beta   90.00
_cell.angle_gamma   90.00
#
_symmetry.space_group_name_H-M   'P 1'
#
loop_
_entity.id
_entity.type
_entity.pdbx_description
1 polymer ?
#
loop_
_entity_poly.entity_id
_entity_poly.type
_entity_poly.pdbx_seq_one_letter_code
_entity_poly.pdbx_strand_id
1 'polypeptide(L)'
;MRQMRRDIALLLQSGQDATARIRVEHVIREQNVLAANEFIELFCELVVSRLSIIAKRRECPADLKEGIASLIFASPRCSEIPELVALRKIFEKKYGKDFVSAATDLRPNSGVNRMLIDKLSVRTPSHEGNCQRTSD
;
A
#
# COMPACT_ATOMS: atom_id res chain seq x y z
N MET A 1 -5.26 5.66 17.05
CA MET A 1 -4.45 6.89 16.86
C MET A 1 -4.25 7.76 18.11
N ARG A 2 -5.30 8.16 18.85
CA ARG A 2 -5.17 9.07 20.00
C ARG A 2 -4.28 8.54 21.13
N GLN A 3 -4.36 7.24 21.43
CA GLN A 3 -3.53 6.61 22.45
C GLN A 3 -2.04 6.64 22.07
N MET A 4 -1.70 6.24 20.83
CA MET A 4 -0.30 6.19 20.38
C MET A 4 0.40 7.56 20.42
N ARG A 5 -0.33 8.65 20.11
CA ARG A 5 0.20 10.03 20.23
C ARG A 5 0.46 10.42 21.68
N ARG A 6 -0.36 9.97 22.62
CA ARG A 6 -0.13 10.16 24.06
C ARG A 6 1.09 9.38 24.54
N ASP A 7 1.25 8.14 24.08
CA ASP A 7 2.42 7.32 24.41
C ASP A 7 3.72 8.00 23.92
N ILE A 8 3.73 8.59 22.70
CA ILE A 8 4.88 9.36 22.18
C ILE A 8 5.20 10.54 23.09
N ALA A 9 4.18 11.30 23.52
CA ALA A 9 4.40 12.46 24.40
C ALA A 9 5.02 12.05 25.75
N LEU A 10 4.64 10.89 26.28
CA LEU A 10 5.22 10.34 27.50
C LEU A 10 6.67 9.90 27.29
N LEU A 11 6.98 9.26 26.16
CA LEU A 11 8.35 8.84 25.82
C LEU A 11 9.30 10.04 25.65
N LEU A 12 8.81 11.14 25.07
CA LEU A 12 9.58 12.37 24.95
C LEU A 12 9.81 13.03 26.31
N GLN A 13 8.80 13.05 27.20
CA GLN A 13 8.96 13.55 28.57
C GLN A 13 9.94 12.73 29.40
N SER A 14 10.04 11.43 29.16
CA SER A 14 11.00 10.54 29.84
C SER A 14 12.39 10.51 29.19
N GLY A 15 12.64 11.30 28.13
CA GLY A 15 13.92 11.37 27.42
C GLY A 15 14.24 10.14 26.55
N GLN A 16 13.24 9.30 26.24
CA GLN A 16 13.41 8.09 25.44
C GLN A 16 13.25 8.37 23.94
N ASP A 17 14.05 9.30 23.41
CA ASP A 17 13.89 9.84 22.05
C ASP A 17 13.98 8.78 20.95
N ALA A 18 14.86 7.78 21.11
CA ALA A 18 14.98 6.67 20.15
C ALA A 18 13.68 5.86 20.05
N THR A 19 13.07 5.53 21.19
CA THR A 19 11.80 4.80 21.25
C THR A 19 10.64 5.67 20.77
N ALA A 20 10.63 6.96 21.12
CA ALA A 20 9.64 7.92 20.64
C ALA A 20 9.66 8.02 19.10
N ARG A 21 10.86 8.08 18.50
CA ARG A 21 11.03 8.11 17.04
C ARG A 21 10.45 6.86 16.37
N ILE A 22 10.77 5.66 16.86
CA ILE A 22 10.20 4.40 16.34
C ILE A 22 8.67 4.44 16.41
N ARG A 23 8.12 4.93 17.53
CA ARG A 23 6.67 5.03 17.73
C ARG A 23 6.02 6.04 16.78
N VAL A 24 6.67 7.16 16.48
CA VAL A 24 6.23 8.14 15.47
C VAL A 24 6.19 7.51 14.08
N GLU A 25 7.25 6.82 13.68
CA GLU A 25 7.34 6.14 12.38
C GLU A 25 6.19 5.10 12.22
N HIS A 26 5.92 4.33 13.27
CA HIS A 26 4.78 3.41 13.30
C HIS A 26 3.42 4.14 13.16
N VAL A 27 3.21 5.25 13.88
CA VAL A 27 1.98 6.05 13.77
C VAL A 27 1.77 6.57 12.36
N ILE A 28 2.83 7.08 11.71
CA ILE A 28 2.76 7.56 10.33
C ILE A 28 2.37 6.42 9.38
N ARG A 29 2.94 5.23 9.57
CA ARG A 29 2.61 4.05 8.78
C ARG A 29 1.13 3.68 8.90
N GLU A 30 0.61 3.58 10.12
CA GLU A 30 -0.81 3.27 10.35
C GLU A 30 -1.73 4.31 9.72
N GLN A 31 -1.37 5.60 9.76
CA GLN A 31 -2.14 6.64 9.07
C GLN A 31 -2.10 6.50 7.55
N ASN A 32 -0.94 6.16 6.99
CA ASN A 32 -0.81 5.98 5.56
C ASN A 32 -1.59 4.77 5.06
N VAL A 33 -1.59 3.67 5.81
CA VAL A 33 -2.42 2.49 5.51
C VAL A 33 -3.90 2.84 5.56
N LEU A 34 -4.35 3.53 6.61
CA LEU A 34 -5.75 3.98 6.69
C LEU A 34 -6.15 4.86 5.50
N ALA A 35 -5.31 5.83 5.12
CA ALA A 35 -5.55 6.66 3.95
C ALA A 35 -5.54 5.84 2.65
N ALA A 36 -4.65 4.85 2.52
CA ALA A 36 -4.61 3.96 1.37
C ALA A 36 -5.89 3.11 1.24
N ASN A 37 -6.48 2.69 2.37
CA ASN A 37 -7.72 1.91 2.38
C ASN A 37 -8.90 2.68 1.78
N GLU A 38 -8.96 4.00 1.94
CA GLU A 38 -9.99 4.83 1.29
C GLU A 38 -9.88 4.76 -0.24
N PHE A 39 -8.67 4.76 -0.79
CA PHE A 39 -8.45 4.57 -2.24
C PHE A 39 -8.77 3.14 -2.68
N ILE A 40 -8.39 2.15 -1.87
CA ILE A 40 -8.66 0.73 -2.17
C ILE A 40 -10.17 0.49 -2.23
N GLU A 41 -10.94 1.03 -1.28
CA GLU A 41 -12.40 0.96 -1.25
C GLU A 41 -13.00 1.58 -2.51
N LEU A 42 -12.61 2.82 -2.83
CA LEU A 42 -13.06 3.51 -4.05
C LEU A 42 -12.78 2.71 -5.33
N PHE A 43 -11.58 2.13 -5.47
CA PHE A 43 -11.24 1.35 -6.65
C PHE A 43 -11.94 0.00 -6.69
N CYS A 44 -12.20 -0.63 -5.54
CA CYS A 44 -13.03 -1.82 -5.47
C CYS A 44 -14.46 -1.54 -5.96
N GLU A 45 -15.07 -0.43 -5.53
CA GLU A 45 -16.40 0.01 -6.02
C GLU A 45 -16.40 0.26 -7.53
N LEU A 46 -15.35 0.92 -8.05
CA LEU A 46 -15.17 1.12 -9.49
C LEU A 46 -15.14 -0.22 -10.24
N VAL A 47 -14.35 -1.19 -9.76
CA VAL A 47 -14.25 -2.51 -10.39
C VAL A 47 -15.60 -3.22 -10.36
N VAL A 48 -16.28 -3.23 -9.21
CA VAL A 48 -17.60 -3.87 -9.03
C VAL A 48 -18.63 -3.25 -9.98
N SER A 49 -18.71 -1.92 -10.03
CA SER A 49 -19.67 -1.19 -10.88
C SER A 49 -19.41 -1.34 -12.39
N ARG A 50 -18.24 -1.89 -12.78
CA ARG A 50 -17.82 -2.07 -14.17
C ARG A 50 -17.51 -3.53 -14.50
N LEU A 51 -17.88 -4.48 -13.64
CA LEU A 51 -17.61 -5.92 -13.82
C LEU A 51 -18.07 -6.45 -15.18
N SER A 52 -19.23 -6.03 -15.68
CA SER A 52 -19.75 -6.49 -16.97
C SER A 52 -18.86 -6.09 -18.16
N ILE A 53 -18.27 -4.90 -18.11
CA ILE A 53 -17.35 -4.38 -19.11
C ILE A 53 -16.01 -5.09 -18.99
N ILE A 54 -15.49 -5.20 -17.76
CA ILE A 54 -14.26 -5.92 -17.43
C ILE A 54 -14.37 -7.35 -17.99
N ALA A 55 -15.43 -8.09 -17.66
CA ALA A 55 -15.63 -9.47 -18.07
C ALA A 55 -15.55 -9.67 -19.59
N LYS A 56 -16.21 -8.78 -20.37
CA LYS A 56 -16.31 -8.89 -21.84
C LYS A 56 -15.04 -8.48 -22.58
N ARG A 57 -14.24 -7.56 -22.03
CA ARG A 57 -13.04 -7.05 -22.70
C ARG A 57 -11.81 -7.89 -22.37
N ARG A 58 -11.01 -8.18 -23.41
CA ARG A 58 -9.73 -8.89 -23.27
C ARG A 58 -8.65 -8.00 -22.69
N GLU A 59 -8.61 -6.74 -23.11
CA GLU A 59 -7.65 -5.74 -22.63
C GLU A 59 -8.25 -4.87 -21.52
N CYS A 60 -7.39 -4.31 -20.68
CA CYS A 60 -7.79 -3.42 -19.59
C CYS A 60 -8.23 -2.06 -20.17
N PRO A 61 -9.49 -1.63 -19.98
CA PRO A 61 -9.96 -0.33 -20.45
C PRO A 61 -9.17 0.82 -19.82
N ALA A 62 -8.85 1.85 -20.60
CA ALA A 62 -8.02 2.96 -20.13
C ALA A 62 -8.61 3.70 -18.92
N ASP A 63 -9.94 3.82 -18.88
CA ASP A 63 -10.72 4.42 -17.80
C ASP A 63 -10.76 3.57 -16.51
N LEU A 64 -10.46 2.27 -16.60
CA LEU A 64 -10.39 1.35 -15.45
C LEU A 64 -8.97 0.99 -15.05
N LYS A 65 -8.00 1.32 -15.92
CA LYS A 65 -6.59 0.96 -15.74
C LYS A 65 -6.05 1.50 -14.42
N GLU A 66 -6.40 2.73 -14.07
CA GLU A 66 -5.92 3.33 -12.81
C GLU A 66 -6.36 2.53 -11.59
N GLY A 67 -7.65 2.24 -11.45
CA GLY A 67 -8.15 1.49 -10.30
C GLY A 67 -7.61 0.07 -10.24
N ILE A 68 -7.60 -0.65 -11.37
CA ILE A 68 -7.14 -2.03 -11.43
C ILE A 68 -5.63 -2.12 -11.13
N ALA A 69 -4.81 -1.26 -11.73
CA ALA A 69 -3.38 -1.21 -11.47
C ALA A 69 -3.08 -0.83 -10.02
N SER A 70 -3.86 0.10 -9.45
CA SER A 70 -3.75 0.52 -8.05
C SER A 70 -4.04 -0.60 -7.06
N LEU A 71 -5.08 -1.40 -7.30
CA LEU A 71 -5.39 -2.57 -6.46
C LEU A 71 -4.31 -3.66 -6.56
N ILE A 72 -3.75 -3.89 -7.75
CA ILE A 72 -2.63 -4.80 -7.94
C ILE A 72 -1.39 -4.32 -7.17
N PHE A 73 -1.08 -3.03 -7.25
CA PHE A 73 0.03 -2.42 -6.55
C PHE A 73 -0.12 -2.50 -5.02
N ALA A 74 -1.34 -2.34 -4.50
CA ALA A 74 -1.65 -2.45 -3.08
C ALA A 74 -1.54 -3.89 -2.55
N SER A 75 -1.84 -4.90 -3.38
CA SER A 75 -1.88 -6.32 -2.98
C SER A 75 -0.66 -6.80 -2.17
N PRO A 76 0.60 -6.61 -2.57
CA PRO A 76 1.76 -7.05 -1.78
C PRO A 76 2.09 -6.13 -0.60
N ARG A 77 1.43 -4.97 -0.46
CA ARG A 77 1.73 -3.93 0.54
C ARG A 77 0.72 -3.90 1.69
N CYS A 78 -0.48 -4.41 1.47
CA CYS A 78 -1.56 -4.52 2.46
C CYS A 78 -1.77 -5.99 2.85
N SER A 79 -0.92 -6.51 3.74
CA SER A 79 -0.99 -7.90 4.22
C SER A 79 -2.27 -8.23 4.99
N GLU A 80 -2.92 -7.20 5.53
CA GLU A 80 -4.17 -7.27 6.28
C GLU A 80 -5.42 -7.47 5.40
N ILE A 81 -5.28 -7.36 4.07
CA ILE A 81 -6.37 -7.59 3.10
C ILE A 81 -5.98 -8.73 2.15
N PRO A 82 -6.10 -10.00 2.58
CA PRO A 82 -5.71 -11.15 1.75
C PRO A 82 -6.51 -11.27 0.45
N GLU A 83 -7.72 -10.69 0.37
CA GLU A 83 -8.57 -10.65 -0.81
C GLU A 83 -7.90 -9.93 -1.99
N LEU A 84 -7.04 -8.94 -1.72
CA LEU A 84 -6.28 -8.25 -2.78
C LEU A 84 -5.31 -9.20 -3.50
N VAL A 85 -4.77 -10.20 -2.80
CA VAL A 85 -3.93 -11.24 -3.41
C VAL A 85 -4.74 -12.12 -4.35
N ALA A 86 -5.97 -12.47 -3.98
CA ALA A 86 -6.88 -13.20 -4.85
C ALA A 86 -7.26 -12.35 -6.08
N LEU A 87 -7.57 -11.07 -5.87
CA LEU A 87 -7.91 -10.11 -6.93
C LEU A 87 -6.75 -9.95 -7.93
N ARG A 88 -5.52 -9.82 -7.43
CA ARG A 88 -4.32 -9.78 -8.27
C ARG A 88 -4.18 -11.03 -9.14
N LYS A 89 -4.41 -12.23 -8.58
CA LYS A 89 -4.37 -13.49 -9.34
C LYS A 89 -5.44 -13.55 -10.44
N ILE A 90 -6.63 -13.00 -10.17
CA ILE A 90 -7.71 -12.90 -11.17
C ILE A 90 -7.27 -12.00 -12.32
N PHE A 91 -6.74 -10.81 -12.03
CA PHE A 91 -6.26 -9.89 -13.06
C PHE A 91 -5.01 -10.40 -13.79
N GLU A 92 -4.15 -11.17 -13.13
CA GLU A 92 -3.03 -11.85 -13.79
C GLU A 92 -3.52 -12.84 -14.86
N LYS A 93 -4.52 -13.66 -14.53
CA LYS A 93 -5.13 -14.58 -15.50
C LYS A 93 -5.82 -13.85 -16.66
N LYS A 94 -6.37 -12.67 -16.39
CA LYS A 94 -7.16 -11.91 -17.37
C LYS A 94 -6.33 -11.03 -18.30
N TYR A 95 -5.37 -10.29 -17.75
CA TYR A 95 -4.58 -9.28 -18.48
C TYR A 95 -3.10 -9.66 -18.62
N GLY A 96 -2.68 -10.76 -18.01
CA GLY A 96 -1.32 -11.29 -18.12
C GLY A 96 -0.37 -10.81 -17.03
N LYS A 97 0.75 -11.54 -16.92
CA LYS A 97 1.81 -11.28 -15.95
C LYS A 97 2.52 -9.96 -16.17
N ASP A 98 2.68 -9.53 -17.42
CA ASP A 98 3.33 -8.26 -17.76
C ASP A 98 2.53 -7.06 -17.25
N PHE A 99 1.20 -7.13 -17.33
CA PHE A 99 0.33 -6.09 -16.78
C PHE A 99 0.47 -5.99 -15.25
N VAL A 100 0.41 -7.14 -14.56
CA VAL A 100 0.52 -7.21 -13.10
C VAL A 100 1.90 -6.78 -12.61
N SER A 101 2.98 -7.22 -13.27
CA SER A 101 4.34 -6.81 -12.93
C SER A 101 4.57 -5.33 -13.20
N ALA A 102 4.06 -4.78 -14.31
CA ALA A 102 4.15 -3.36 -14.58
C ALA A 102 3.50 -2.51 -13.47
N ALA A 103 2.32 -2.91 -12.98
CA ALA A 103 1.67 -2.25 -11.85
C ALA A 103 2.42 -2.45 -10.53
N THR A 104 2.88 -3.66 -10.24
CA THR A 104 3.60 -3.99 -8.99
C THR A 104 4.93 -3.25 -8.86
N ASP A 105 5.68 -3.18 -9.97
CA ASP A 105 7.02 -2.61 -10.07
C ASP A 105 7.02 -1.11 -10.42
N LEU A 106 5.84 -0.49 -10.57
CA LEU A 106 5.69 0.91 -10.99
C LEU A 106 6.42 1.26 -12.29
N ARG A 107 6.36 0.36 -13.30
CA ARG A 107 6.95 0.62 -14.62
C ARG A 107 6.33 1.87 -15.27
N PRO A 108 7.02 2.51 -16.23
CA PRO A 108 6.45 3.60 -17.01
C PRO A 108 5.10 3.20 -17.59
N ASN A 109 4.09 4.08 -17.48
CA ASN A 109 2.72 3.84 -17.93
C ASN A 109 2.00 2.67 -17.24
N SER A 110 2.44 2.24 -16.05
CA SER A 110 1.72 1.27 -15.20
C SER A 110 0.28 1.71 -14.89
N GLY A 111 0.07 3.02 -14.78
CA GLY A 111 -1.24 3.62 -14.53
C GLY A 111 -1.63 3.62 -13.06
N VAL A 112 -0.74 3.27 -12.13
CA VAL A 112 -1.04 3.27 -10.70
C VAL A 112 -1.30 4.70 -10.20
N ASN A 113 -2.30 4.87 -9.33
CA ASN A 113 -2.65 6.16 -8.75
C ASN A 113 -1.49 6.70 -7.91
N ARG A 114 -1.10 7.95 -8.16
CA ARG A 114 0.07 8.58 -7.51
C ARG A 114 -0.10 8.76 -6.01
N MET A 115 -1.31 9.12 -5.56
CA MET A 115 -1.56 9.29 -4.13
C MET A 115 -1.43 7.96 -3.39
N LEU A 116 -1.92 6.86 -3.98
CA LEU A 116 -1.76 5.53 -3.41
C LEU A 116 -0.29 5.10 -3.35
N ILE A 117 0.51 5.42 -4.37
CA ILE A 117 1.97 5.20 -4.36
C ILE A 117 2.58 5.94 -3.18
N ASP A 118 2.27 7.22 -3.01
CA ASP A 118 2.85 8.04 -1.94
C ASP A 118 2.50 7.50 -0.55
N LYS A 119 1.29 6.95 -0.37
CA LYS A 119 0.88 6.35 0.91
C LYS A 119 1.56 5.01 1.18
N LEU A 120 1.62 4.12 0.19
CA LEU A 120 2.10 2.75 0.39
C LEU A 120 3.59 2.54 0.12
N SER A 121 4.29 3.53 -0.45
CA SER A 121 5.74 3.48 -0.70
C SER A 121 6.58 4.01 0.47
N VAL A 122 5.94 4.58 1.50
CA VAL A 122 6.66 4.95 2.73
C VAL A 122 7.23 3.67 3.34
N ARG A 123 8.56 3.54 3.20
CA ARG A 123 9.34 2.34 3.52
C ARG A 123 8.89 1.73 4.84
N THR A 124 8.54 0.44 4.78
CA THR A 124 8.64 -0.48 5.92
C THR A 124 10.11 -0.52 6.33
N PRO A 125 10.54 -0.02 7.51
CA PRO A 125 11.73 -0.57 8.11
C PRO A 125 11.32 -2.00 8.48
N SER A 126 11.88 -2.98 7.78
CA SER A 126 11.94 -4.34 8.28
C SER A 126 12.47 -4.25 9.71
N HIS A 127 11.69 -4.66 10.70
CA HIS A 127 12.24 -4.91 12.02
C HIS A 127 13.25 -6.06 11.86
N GLU A 128 14.55 -5.74 11.89
CA GLU A 128 15.76 -6.57 12.09
C GLU A 128 16.92 -5.95 11.27
N GLY A 129 18.07 -5.54 11.79
CA GLY A 129 18.66 -5.64 13.11
C GLY A 129 20.03 -4.93 13.14
N ASN A 130 20.60 -4.87 14.35
CA ASN A 130 21.94 -4.42 14.74
C ASN A 130 22.31 -2.94 14.64
N CYS A 131 22.12 -2.30 15.80
CA CYS A 131 23.05 -1.39 16.40
C CYS A 131 24.50 -1.95 16.33
N GLN A 132 25.30 -1.52 15.36
CA GLN A 132 26.74 -1.53 15.51
C GLN A 132 27.12 -0.18 16.10
N ARG A 133 27.16 -0.11 17.43
CA ARG A 133 27.90 0.94 18.13
C ARG A 133 29.35 0.80 17.74
N THR A 134 29.88 1.84 17.12
CA THR A 134 31.31 2.16 17.11
C THR A 134 31.77 2.20 18.57
N SER A 135 32.71 1.34 18.92
CA SER A 135 33.54 1.51 20.10
C SER A 135 34.98 1.49 19.62
N ASP A 136 35.72 2.46 20.14
CA ASP A 136 37.17 2.66 20.04
C ASP A 136 38.00 1.42 20.38
#